data_AF-A0A7S0PR23-F1
#
_entry.id   AF-A0A7S0PR23-F1
#
_cell.length_a   1.000
_cell.length_b   1.000
_cell.length_c   1.000
_cell.angle_alpha   90.00
_cell.angle_beta   90.00
_cell.angle_gamma   90.00
#
_symmetry.space_group_name_H-M   'P 1'
#
loop_
_entity.id
_entity.type
_entity.pdbx_description
1 polymer ?
#
loop_
_entity_poly.entity_id
_entity_poly.type
_entity_poly.pdbx_seq_one_letter_code
_entity_poly.pdbx_strand_id
1 'polypeptide(L)'
;MANALPGLSRMPGRLEPARSVEVDAPRLEQYAGLEGAGEQNADEDDRLLPAIETVRSFMLESLDAACEGVMLKRLDGDKSRYSPSKRSDCWLKLKKDYCENLRDSLDLVPIGAWFGQGRKAGWYSPFLLAVYDPETETYQSMCRCMSGFTDEFYRTRRENFGKPPSLVESGVKPPVYDTLEQPDVWFNPTEVWEIRGADLTLSPKHRAAAGARHEERGISLRFPRFIRVRDDKNAEDASGPEEVASLFDAQQSRYDGQGESATRRLAEQAALDAEADKDEGDSDEDDNGGDREAVFDGDEEER
;
A
#
# COMPACT_ATOMS: atom_id res chain seq x y z
N MET A 1 -37.39 -19.76 -15.53
CA MET A 1 -36.09 -19.34 -14.96
C MET A 1 -35.20 -18.58 -15.95
N ALA A 2 -34.98 -19.06 -17.18
CA ALA A 2 -34.18 -18.34 -18.19
C ALA A 2 -34.66 -16.90 -18.49
N ASN A 3 -35.99 -16.67 -18.52
CA ASN A 3 -36.57 -15.32 -18.72
C ASN A 3 -36.41 -14.37 -17.51
N ALA A 4 -36.05 -14.88 -16.33
CA ALA A 4 -35.88 -14.09 -15.11
C ALA A 4 -34.44 -13.56 -14.92
N LEU A 5 -33.49 -14.03 -15.73
CA LEU A 5 -32.08 -13.64 -15.67
C LEU A 5 -31.54 -13.30 -17.08
N PRO A 6 -32.13 -12.30 -17.77
CA PRO A 6 -31.74 -11.95 -19.14
C PRO A 6 -30.28 -11.46 -19.28
N GLY A 7 -29.65 -11.07 -18.16
CA GLY A 7 -28.24 -10.68 -18.10
C GLY A 7 -27.26 -11.85 -18.01
N LEU A 8 -27.71 -13.05 -17.63
CA LEU A 8 -26.84 -14.22 -17.45
C LEU A 8 -26.21 -14.66 -18.77
N SER A 9 -26.97 -14.56 -19.87
CA SER A 9 -26.48 -14.82 -21.23
C SER A 9 -25.49 -13.77 -21.74
N ARG A 10 -25.39 -12.61 -21.08
CA ARG A 10 -24.45 -11.52 -21.39
C ARG A 10 -23.26 -11.46 -20.42
N MET A 11 -23.22 -12.35 -19.43
CA MET A 11 -22.12 -12.51 -18.48
C MET A 11 -21.44 -13.87 -18.73
N PRO A 12 -20.61 -14.00 -19.79
CA PRO A 12 -19.83 -15.22 -19.98
C PRO A 12 -18.83 -15.36 -18.82
N GLY A 13 -18.83 -16.51 -18.15
CA GLY A 13 -17.91 -16.80 -17.05
C GLY A 13 -18.48 -17.78 -16.01
N ARG A 14 -17.68 -18.07 -14.97
CA ARG A 14 -18.12 -18.81 -13.79
C ARG A 14 -18.81 -17.83 -12.84
N LEU A 15 -20.00 -18.17 -12.37
CA LEU A 15 -20.76 -17.34 -11.44
C LEU A 15 -20.87 -18.05 -10.10
N GLU A 16 -20.36 -17.43 -9.04
CA GLU A 16 -20.52 -17.88 -7.67
C GLU A 16 -21.57 -16.99 -6.97
N PRO A 17 -22.61 -17.57 -6.36
CA PRO A 17 -23.60 -16.79 -5.62
C PRO A 17 -22.97 -16.16 -4.37
N ALA A 18 -23.46 -14.98 -3.98
CA ALA A 18 -23.00 -14.32 -2.77
C ALA A 18 -23.25 -15.21 -1.54
N ARG A 19 -22.21 -15.47 -0.77
CA ARG A 19 -22.25 -16.23 0.50
C ARG A 19 -22.32 -15.25 1.67
N SER A 20 -23.00 -15.64 2.74
CA SER A 20 -23.02 -14.90 4.01
C SER A 20 -22.80 -15.87 5.17
N VAL A 21 -22.09 -15.41 6.18
CA VAL A 21 -21.88 -16.12 7.45
C VAL A 21 -22.33 -15.18 8.56
N GLU A 22 -23.21 -15.66 9.43
CA GLU A 22 -23.56 -14.93 10.65
C GLU A 22 -22.47 -15.16 11.68
N VAL A 23 -22.05 -14.09 12.36
CA VAL A 23 -20.97 -14.13 13.35
C VAL A 23 -21.52 -13.52 14.63
N ASP A 24 -21.55 -14.31 15.69
CA ASP A 24 -21.91 -13.83 17.02
C ASP A 24 -20.69 -13.19 17.67
N ALA A 25 -20.71 -11.86 17.77
CA ALA A 25 -19.78 -11.11 18.60
C ALA A 25 -20.51 -10.73 19.91
N PRO A 26 -20.00 -11.13 21.09
CA PRO A 26 -20.65 -10.82 22.36
C PRO A 26 -20.84 -9.30 22.50
N ARG A 27 -22.06 -8.90 22.90
CA ARG A 27 -22.40 -7.49 23.12
C ARG A 27 -21.65 -6.99 24.35
N LEU A 28 -20.68 -6.10 24.15
CA LEU A 28 -20.05 -5.38 25.25
C LEU A 28 -21.07 -4.40 25.83
N GLU A 29 -21.76 -4.79 26.91
CA GLU A 29 -22.83 -3.99 27.53
C GLU A 29 -22.36 -2.68 28.19
N GLN A 30 -21.07 -2.31 28.12
CA GLN A 30 -20.51 -1.21 28.93
C GLN A 30 -20.16 0.10 28.19
N TYR A 31 -20.29 0.20 26.86
CA TYR A 31 -19.93 1.44 26.14
C TYR A 31 -21.04 2.50 26.05
N ALA A 32 -21.95 2.54 27.02
CA ALA A 32 -22.95 3.62 27.12
C ALA A 32 -22.47 4.82 27.95
N GLY A 33 -21.24 4.83 28.49
CA GLY A 33 -20.85 5.88 29.43
C GLY A 33 -19.36 6.16 29.67
N LEU A 34 -18.43 5.74 28.81
CA LEU A 34 -17.01 6.04 29.01
C LEU A 34 -16.34 6.52 27.71
N GLU A 35 -16.42 7.83 27.47
CA GLU A 35 -15.36 8.54 26.77
C GLU A 35 -14.18 8.67 27.74
N GLY A 36 -13.19 7.79 27.65
CA GLY A 36 -11.91 7.96 28.34
C GLY A 36 -11.29 6.69 28.92
N ALA A 37 -9.98 6.56 28.66
CA ALA A 37 -9.01 5.57 29.17
C ALA A 37 -9.02 4.19 28.50
N GLY A 38 -7.99 3.96 27.69
CA GLY A 38 -7.65 2.67 27.12
C GLY A 38 -6.82 1.84 28.09
N GLU A 39 -7.44 0.81 28.65
CA GLU A 39 -6.76 -0.40 29.09
C GLU A 39 -7.30 -1.55 28.25
N GLN A 40 -6.44 -2.16 27.44
CA GLN A 40 -6.77 -3.36 26.67
C GLN A 40 -6.86 -4.54 27.66
N ASN A 41 -8.06 -5.01 27.97
CA ASN A 41 -8.26 -6.19 28.82
C ASN A 41 -7.99 -7.47 28.01
N ALA A 42 -7.04 -8.30 28.46
CA ALA A 42 -6.73 -9.59 27.84
C ALA A 42 -7.95 -10.54 27.75
N ASP A 43 -8.84 -10.48 28.75
CA ASP A 43 -10.09 -11.25 28.78
C ASP A 43 -11.13 -10.81 27.73
N GLU A 44 -11.03 -9.60 27.19
CA GLU A 44 -11.94 -9.08 26.16
C GLU A 44 -11.53 -9.57 24.76
N ASP A 45 -10.23 -9.65 24.49
CA ASP A 45 -9.70 -10.15 23.23
C ASP A 45 -10.05 -11.63 23.06
N ASP A 46 -9.88 -12.43 24.12
CA ASP A 46 -10.21 -13.86 24.15
C ASP A 46 -11.67 -14.18 23.81
N ARG A 47 -12.61 -13.30 24.16
CA ARG A 47 -14.04 -13.48 23.85
C ARG A 47 -14.39 -13.15 22.40
N LEU A 48 -13.62 -12.28 21.76
CA LEU A 48 -13.81 -11.88 20.37
C LEU A 48 -13.03 -12.79 19.41
N LEU A 49 -12.02 -13.52 19.89
CA LEU A 49 -11.20 -14.43 19.07
C LEU A 49 -12.02 -15.32 18.13
N PRO A 50 -13.09 -16.04 18.55
CA PRO A 50 -13.83 -16.91 17.63
C PRO A 50 -14.51 -16.14 16.49
N ALA A 51 -15.02 -14.95 16.79
CA ALA A 51 -15.63 -14.07 15.80
C ALA A 51 -14.59 -13.51 14.82
N ILE A 52 -13.42 -13.09 15.35
CA ILE A 52 -12.30 -12.61 14.56
C ILE A 52 -11.77 -13.72 13.63
N GLU A 53 -11.59 -14.94 14.13
CA GLU A 53 -11.15 -16.09 13.34
C GLU A 53 -12.14 -16.43 12.23
N THR A 54 -13.44 -16.40 12.51
CA THR A 54 -14.48 -16.64 11.51
C THR A 54 -14.45 -15.58 10.41
N VAL A 55 -14.36 -14.30 10.80
CA VAL A 55 -14.25 -13.19 9.84
C VAL A 55 -12.95 -13.27 9.05
N ARG A 56 -11.83 -13.62 9.68
CA ARG A 56 -10.53 -13.81 9.03
C ARG A 56 -10.59 -14.93 7.99
N SER A 57 -11.12 -16.10 8.36
CA SER A 57 -11.28 -17.22 7.44
C SER A 57 -12.14 -16.83 6.23
N PHE A 58 -13.30 -16.20 6.47
CA PHE A 58 -14.17 -15.75 5.40
C PHE A 58 -13.54 -14.65 4.53
N MET A 59 -12.70 -13.79 5.12
CA MET A 59 -11.91 -12.81 4.39
C MET A 59 -10.92 -13.50 3.45
N LEU A 60 -10.17 -14.51 3.91
CA LEU A 60 -9.23 -15.27 3.07
C LEU A 60 -9.94 -15.99 1.92
N GLU A 61 -11.07 -16.65 2.21
CA GLU A 61 -11.92 -17.26 1.17
C GLU A 61 -12.37 -16.22 0.12
N SER A 62 -12.75 -15.00 0.56
CA SER A 62 -13.17 -13.93 -0.36
C SER A 62 -12.02 -13.48 -1.27
N LEU A 63 -10.79 -13.44 -0.76
CA LEU A 63 -9.61 -13.09 -1.55
C LEU A 63 -9.25 -14.17 -2.56
N ASP A 64 -9.43 -15.44 -2.20
CA ASP A 64 -9.23 -16.59 -3.10
C ASP A 64 -10.30 -16.62 -4.20
N ALA A 65 -11.51 -16.14 -3.91
CA ALA A 65 -12.57 -15.88 -4.88
C ALA A 65 -12.40 -14.55 -5.65
N ALA A 66 -11.22 -13.92 -5.57
CA ALA A 66 -10.87 -12.67 -6.25
C ALA A 66 -11.80 -11.47 -5.95
N CYS A 67 -12.41 -11.46 -4.76
CA CYS A 67 -13.18 -10.33 -4.26
C CYS A 67 -12.27 -9.29 -3.56
N GLU A 68 -12.73 -8.03 -3.46
CA GLU A 68 -11.97 -6.96 -2.78
C GLU A 68 -11.86 -7.18 -1.24
N GLY A 69 -12.78 -7.97 -0.68
CA GLY A 69 -12.87 -8.29 0.74
C GLY A 69 -14.31 -8.57 1.20
N VAL A 70 -14.59 -8.34 2.48
CA VAL A 70 -15.87 -8.69 3.13
C VAL A 70 -16.61 -7.46 3.64
N MET A 71 -17.95 -7.55 3.64
CA MET A 71 -18.83 -6.54 4.20
C MET A 71 -19.47 -7.07 5.48
N LEU A 72 -19.10 -6.50 6.61
CA LEU A 72 -19.69 -6.81 7.92
C LEU A 72 -20.94 -5.95 8.10
N LYS A 73 -22.08 -6.58 8.34
CA LYS A 73 -23.36 -5.89 8.52
C LYS A 73 -23.96 -6.30 9.85
N ARG A 74 -24.22 -5.33 10.73
CA ARG A 74 -24.95 -5.60 11.96
C ARG A 74 -26.38 -6.02 11.63
N LEU A 75 -26.83 -7.12 12.22
CA LEU A 75 -28.16 -7.70 11.98
C LEU A 75 -29.20 -7.13 12.97
N ASP A 76 -28.78 -6.75 14.16
CA ASP A 76 -29.63 -6.35 15.28
C ASP A 76 -29.51 -4.86 15.68
N GLY A 77 -30.48 -4.42 16.48
CA GLY A 77 -30.58 -3.04 16.98
C GLY A 77 -31.19 -2.04 15.99
N ASP A 78 -31.66 -0.90 16.49
CA ASP A 78 -32.43 0.07 15.69
C ASP A 78 -31.67 0.64 14.49
N LYS A 79 -30.34 0.66 14.57
CA LYS A 79 -29.48 1.18 13.50
C LYS A 79 -29.17 0.13 12.40
N SER A 80 -29.53 -1.16 12.55
CA SER A 80 -29.28 -2.17 11.50
C SER A 80 -30.18 -2.00 10.26
N ARG A 81 -31.28 -1.24 10.41
CA ARG A 81 -32.22 -0.94 9.33
C ARG A 81 -31.60 -0.03 8.28
N TYR A 82 -31.85 -0.35 7.01
CA TYR A 82 -31.46 0.51 5.90
C TYR A 82 -32.14 1.87 6.01
N SER A 83 -31.34 2.90 6.26
CA SER A 83 -31.79 4.28 6.38
C SER A 83 -31.18 5.10 5.26
N PRO A 84 -31.92 5.38 4.17
CA PRO A 84 -31.42 6.15 3.04
C PRO A 84 -30.85 7.50 3.50
N SER A 85 -29.78 7.95 2.86
CA SER A 85 -29.11 9.23 3.13
C SER A 85 -28.50 9.38 4.54
N LYS A 86 -28.47 8.31 5.34
CA LYS A 86 -27.71 8.27 6.60
C LYS A 86 -26.48 7.38 6.43
N ARG A 87 -25.31 7.92 6.81
CA ARG A 87 -24.10 7.11 6.99
C ARG A 87 -24.22 6.40 8.34
N SER A 88 -24.48 5.10 8.32
CA SER A 88 -24.58 4.28 9.52
C SER A 88 -23.30 3.46 9.70
N ASP A 89 -22.76 3.41 10.92
CA ASP A 89 -21.60 2.55 11.27
C ASP A 89 -22.00 1.06 11.42
N CYS A 90 -23.11 0.67 10.79
CA CYS A 90 -23.65 -0.69 10.85
C CYS A 90 -23.09 -1.57 9.74
N TRP A 91 -22.51 -0.95 8.71
CA TRP A 91 -21.86 -1.63 7.60
C TRP A 91 -20.38 -1.25 7.61
N LEU A 92 -19.53 -2.24 7.88
CA LEU A 92 -18.08 -2.07 7.82
C LEU A 92 -17.56 -2.83 6.61
N LYS A 93 -16.67 -2.15 5.88
CA LYS A 93 -15.92 -2.76 4.77
C LYS A 93 -14.58 -3.21 5.31
N LEU A 94 -14.29 -4.50 5.23
CA LEU A 94 -12.97 -5.04 5.52
C LEU A 94 -12.37 -5.45 4.17
N LYS A 95 -11.27 -4.80 3.79
CA LYS A 95 -10.63 -4.99 2.50
C LYS A 95 -9.20 -5.46 2.68
N LYS A 96 -8.65 -6.08 1.63
CA LYS A 96 -7.24 -6.51 1.59
C LYS A 96 -6.29 -5.37 1.97
N ASP A 97 -6.59 -4.14 1.50
CA ASP A 97 -5.80 -2.94 1.75
C ASP A 97 -5.79 -2.47 3.21
N TYR A 98 -6.48 -3.15 4.13
CA TYR A 98 -6.47 -2.87 5.58
C TYR A 98 -5.70 -3.89 6.42
N CYS A 99 -5.32 -5.05 5.87
CA CYS A 99 -4.52 -6.05 6.57
C CYS A 99 -3.03 -5.82 6.28
N GLU A 100 -2.17 -5.59 7.28
CA GLU A 100 -0.75 -5.25 7.02
C GLU A 100 -0.01 -6.34 6.24
N ASN A 101 -0.18 -7.60 6.64
CA ASN A 101 0.58 -8.75 6.13
C ASN A 101 0.07 -9.31 4.78
N LEU A 102 -0.93 -8.67 4.16
CA LEU A 102 -1.56 -9.12 2.92
C LEU A 102 -1.40 -8.11 1.79
N ARG A 103 -0.66 -7.01 2.00
CA ARG A 103 -0.59 -5.90 1.06
C ARG A 103 0.66 -5.99 0.21
N ASP A 104 0.45 -5.96 -1.10
CA ASP A 104 1.53 -5.75 -2.06
C ASP A 104 1.88 -4.24 -2.03
N SER A 105 3.13 -3.91 -1.72
CA SER A 105 3.68 -2.56 -1.81
C SER A 105 4.73 -2.50 -2.91
N LEU A 106 4.87 -1.33 -3.52
CA LEU A 106 5.89 -1.06 -4.52
C LEU A 106 6.68 0.17 -4.10
N ASP A 107 7.99 0.10 -4.28
CA ASP A 107 8.91 1.20 -4.02
C ASP A 107 9.04 2.03 -5.31
N LEU A 108 8.47 3.22 -5.34
CA LEU A 108 8.35 4.04 -6.55
C LEU A 108 9.03 5.40 -6.40
N VAL A 109 9.58 5.91 -7.51
CA VAL A 109 10.32 7.17 -7.56
C VAL A 109 9.41 8.32 -8.01
N PRO A 110 9.35 9.46 -7.30
CA PRO A 110 8.64 10.64 -7.76
C PRO A 110 9.44 11.36 -8.85
N ILE A 111 8.92 11.35 -10.08
CA ILE A 111 9.56 11.96 -11.26
C ILE A 111 8.92 13.28 -11.70
N GLY A 112 7.76 13.63 -11.15
CA GLY A 112 7.09 14.90 -11.43
C GLY A 112 5.81 15.09 -10.63
N ALA A 113 5.15 16.24 -10.78
CA ALA A 113 3.87 16.52 -10.15
C ALA A 113 3.05 17.58 -10.89
N TRP A 114 1.76 17.66 -10.54
CA TRP A 114 0.87 18.76 -10.92
C TRP A 114 0.61 19.66 -9.72
N PHE A 115 0.23 20.91 -9.98
CA PHE A 115 -0.32 21.75 -8.93
C PHE A 115 -1.73 21.26 -8.56
N GLY A 116 -1.97 21.12 -7.25
CA GLY A 116 -3.27 20.71 -6.76
C GLY A 116 -4.36 21.72 -7.09
N GLN A 117 -5.60 21.35 -6.82
CA GLN A 117 -6.76 22.23 -6.99
C GLN A 117 -7.46 22.46 -5.64
N GLY A 118 -8.16 23.59 -5.51
CA GLY A 118 -8.91 23.95 -4.30
C GLY A 118 -8.01 24.06 -3.07
N ARG A 119 -8.29 23.28 -2.02
CA ARG A 119 -7.48 23.25 -0.78
C ARG A 119 -6.01 22.95 -1.04
N LYS A 120 -5.69 22.16 -2.06
CA LYS A 120 -4.31 21.76 -2.40
C LYS A 120 -3.68 22.65 -3.47
N ALA A 121 -4.26 23.81 -3.82
CA ALA A 121 -3.72 24.69 -4.87
C ALA A 121 -2.27 25.14 -4.63
N GLY A 122 -1.87 25.28 -3.38
CA GLY A 122 -0.50 25.60 -2.99
C GLY A 122 0.45 24.41 -2.94
N TRP A 123 0.02 23.19 -3.24
CA TRP A 123 0.81 21.97 -3.03
C TRP A 123 0.93 21.16 -4.32
N TYR A 124 1.97 20.33 -4.39
CA TYR A 124 2.11 19.33 -5.44
C TYR A 124 1.15 18.17 -5.17
N SER A 125 0.18 17.96 -6.08
CA SER A 125 -0.78 16.86 -6.01
C SER A 125 -1.58 16.80 -7.33
N PRO A 126 -1.62 15.66 -8.04
CA PRO A 126 -0.92 14.42 -7.74
C PRO A 126 0.59 14.47 -8.00
N PHE A 127 1.32 13.52 -7.41
CA PHE A 127 2.69 13.17 -7.81
C PHE A 127 2.65 12.08 -8.88
N LEU A 128 3.53 12.18 -9.88
CA LEU A 128 3.78 11.14 -10.87
C LEU A 128 4.90 10.24 -10.36
N LEU A 129 4.59 8.96 -10.21
CA LEU A 129 5.51 7.95 -9.68
C LEU A 129 5.91 6.95 -10.76
N ALA A 130 7.14 6.47 -10.68
CA ALA A 130 7.75 5.60 -11.68
C ALA A 130 8.50 4.43 -11.05
N VAL A 131 8.61 3.36 -11.83
CA VAL A 131 9.52 2.22 -11.59
C VAL A 131 10.84 2.47 -12.31
N TYR A 132 11.92 1.87 -11.83
CA TYR A 132 13.23 1.95 -12.49
C TYR A 132 13.48 0.69 -13.31
N ASP A 133 13.84 0.86 -14.58
CA ASP A 133 14.22 -0.24 -15.46
C ASP A 133 15.74 -0.24 -15.66
N PRO A 134 16.48 -1.20 -15.08
CA PRO A 134 17.93 -1.26 -15.20
C PRO A 134 18.41 -1.67 -16.60
N GLU A 135 17.57 -2.30 -17.43
CA GLU A 135 17.98 -2.69 -18.80
C GLU A 135 18.02 -1.51 -19.75
N THR A 136 17.06 -0.59 -19.59
CA THR A 136 16.94 0.60 -20.43
C THR A 136 17.48 1.87 -19.76
N GLU A 137 17.83 1.79 -18.47
CA GLU A 137 18.23 2.92 -17.61
C GLU A 137 17.17 4.04 -17.61
N THR A 138 15.89 3.66 -17.62
CA THR A 138 14.76 4.62 -17.67
C THR A 138 13.81 4.47 -16.48
N TYR A 139 13.19 5.59 -16.11
CA TYR A 139 12.09 5.62 -15.15
C TYR A 139 10.75 5.56 -15.89
N GLN A 140 10.05 4.44 -15.78
CA GLN A 140 8.78 4.19 -16.46
C GLN A 140 7.62 4.59 -15.56
N SER A 141 6.74 5.49 -16.00
CA SER A 141 5.65 5.93 -15.13
C SER A 141 4.65 4.82 -14.83
N MET A 142 4.23 4.74 -13.57
CA MET A 142 3.34 3.69 -13.09
C MET A 142 1.99 4.25 -12.60
N CYS A 143 1.98 5.30 -11.79
CA CYS A 143 0.73 5.84 -11.28
C CYS A 143 0.83 7.32 -10.89
N ARG A 144 -0.35 7.91 -10.66
CA ARG A 144 -0.51 9.23 -10.03
C ARG A 144 -0.95 9.04 -8.58
N CYS A 145 -0.17 9.52 -7.62
CA CYS A 145 -0.51 9.42 -6.20
C CYS A 145 -1.00 10.77 -5.65
N MET A 146 -2.17 10.80 -5.02
CA MET A 146 -2.78 12.00 -4.42
C MET A 146 -3.26 11.80 -2.97
N SER A 147 -2.99 10.63 -2.39
CA SER A 147 -3.54 10.21 -1.09
C SER A 147 -2.49 9.49 -0.26
N GLY A 148 -2.66 9.49 1.07
CA GLY A 148 -1.68 8.95 2.02
C GLY A 148 -0.73 10.00 2.61
N PHE A 149 -0.76 11.23 2.10
CA PHE A 149 0.10 12.31 2.57
C PHE A 149 -0.54 13.13 3.69
N THR A 150 0.26 13.50 4.69
CA THR A 150 -0.11 14.47 5.70
C THR A 150 0.05 15.91 5.16
N ASP A 151 -0.64 16.87 5.79
CA ASP A 151 -0.49 18.30 5.43
C ASP A 151 0.94 18.81 5.66
N GLU A 152 1.67 18.22 6.60
CA GLU A 152 3.09 18.49 6.82
C GLU A 152 3.96 17.95 5.69
N PHE A 153 3.71 16.70 5.25
CA PHE A 153 4.40 16.12 4.12
C PHE A 153 4.27 17.00 2.86
N TYR A 154 3.07 17.50 2.56
CA TYR A 154 2.87 18.39 1.42
C TYR A 154 3.68 19.68 1.51
N ARG A 155 3.80 20.27 2.71
CA ARG A 155 4.60 21.48 2.94
C ARG A 155 6.08 21.21 2.71
N THR A 156 6.63 20.19 3.38
CA THR A 156 8.04 19.81 3.26
C THR A 156 8.42 19.49 1.82
N ARG A 157 7.57 18.74 1.09
CA ARG A 157 7.85 18.40 -0.32
C ARG A 157 7.72 19.61 -1.24
N ARG A 158 6.82 20.54 -0.97
CA ARG A 158 6.77 21.80 -1.73
C ARG A 158 8.06 22.60 -1.57
N GLU A 159 8.68 22.58 -0.40
CA GLU A 159 9.94 23.27 -0.13
C GLU A 159 11.16 22.56 -0.72
N ASN A 160 11.21 21.22 -0.60
CA ASN A 160 12.33 20.40 -1.08
C ASN A 160 12.32 20.25 -2.61
N PHE A 161 11.19 19.79 -3.19
CA PHE A 161 11.06 19.57 -4.63
C PHE A 161 10.82 20.87 -5.42
N GLY A 162 10.52 21.97 -4.73
CA GLY A 162 10.36 23.29 -5.35
C GLY A 162 11.68 24.01 -5.65
N LYS A 163 12.83 23.40 -5.34
CA LYS A 163 14.16 24.00 -5.48
C LYS A 163 15.14 22.99 -6.12
N PRO A 164 16.19 23.48 -6.81
CA PRO A 164 17.34 22.64 -7.18
C PRO A 164 17.99 22.07 -5.91
N PRO A 165 18.52 20.83 -5.93
CA PRO A 165 18.71 19.97 -7.10
C PRO A 165 17.51 19.07 -7.43
N SER A 166 16.45 19.03 -6.62
CA SER A 166 15.32 18.11 -6.83
C SER A 166 14.37 18.54 -7.94
N LEU A 167 14.36 19.83 -8.33
CA LEU A 167 13.61 20.36 -9.46
C LEU A 167 14.42 20.34 -10.75
N VAL A 168 13.79 19.89 -11.85
CA VAL A 168 14.36 20.05 -13.20
C VAL A 168 14.15 21.49 -13.68
N GLU A 169 15.20 22.31 -13.65
CA GLU A 169 15.12 23.75 -13.96
C GLU A 169 14.64 24.05 -15.38
N SER A 170 14.91 23.17 -16.34
CA SER A 170 14.52 23.39 -17.75
C SER A 170 13.00 23.32 -17.96
N GLY A 171 12.26 22.68 -17.05
CA GLY A 171 10.84 22.36 -17.24
C GLY A 171 10.55 21.40 -18.41
N VAL A 172 11.59 20.94 -19.11
CA VAL A 172 11.48 19.99 -20.23
C VAL A 172 11.56 18.58 -19.67
N LYS A 173 10.73 17.69 -20.22
CA LYS A 173 10.74 16.26 -19.88
C LYS A 173 12.14 15.67 -20.08
N PRO A 174 12.79 15.14 -19.02
CA PRO A 174 14.06 14.42 -19.16
C PRO A 174 13.95 13.19 -20.07
N PRO A 175 14.97 12.89 -20.90
CA PRO A 175 14.97 11.71 -21.79
C PRO A 175 14.87 10.38 -21.05
N VAL A 176 15.37 10.33 -19.81
CA VAL A 176 15.35 9.14 -18.95
C VAL A 176 13.95 8.75 -18.46
N TYR A 177 12.90 9.56 -18.72
CA TYR A 177 11.54 9.26 -18.27
C TYR A 177 10.69 8.68 -19.40
N ASP A 178 10.30 7.41 -19.29
CA ASP A 178 9.29 6.81 -20.18
C ASP A 178 7.89 7.05 -19.59
N THR A 179 7.20 8.02 -20.17
CA THR A 179 5.83 8.38 -19.77
C THR A 179 5.10 9.13 -20.86
N LEU A 180 3.81 8.86 -20.99
CA LEU A 180 2.87 9.64 -21.82
C LEU A 180 2.18 10.75 -21.03
N GLU A 181 2.47 10.86 -19.73
CA GLU A 181 1.94 11.90 -18.88
C GLU A 181 2.77 13.19 -18.96
N GLN A 182 2.09 14.32 -18.79
CA GLN A 182 2.71 15.64 -18.80
C GLN A 182 2.42 16.35 -17.47
N PRO A 183 3.25 16.14 -16.42
CA PRO A 183 3.21 16.93 -15.20
C PRO A 183 3.55 18.40 -15.44
N ASP A 184 3.10 19.27 -14.53
CA ASP A 184 3.41 20.70 -14.56
C ASP A 184 4.87 20.96 -14.19
N VAL A 185 5.42 20.11 -13.32
CA VAL A 185 6.81 20.16 -12.87
C VAL A 185 7.46 18.78 -12.98
N TRP A 186 8.71 18.77 -13.40
CA TRP A 186 9.56 17.58 -13.45
C TRP A 186 10.54 17.61 -12.29
N PHE A 187 10.77 16.46 -11.68
CA PHE A 187 11.69 16.30 -10.57
C PHE A 187 12.86 15.42 -10.98
N ASN A 188 14.02 15.61 -10.36
CA ASN A 188 15.12 14.67 -10.43
C ASN A 188 14.83 13.48 -9.50
N PRO A 189 15.26 12.25 -9.87
CA PRO A 189 14.95 11.06 -9.10
C PRO A 189 15.88 11.00 -7.88
N THR A 190 15.44 11.53 -6.74
CA THR A 190 16.26 11.63 -5.52
C THR A 190 15.71 10.84 -4.34
N GLU A 191 14.45 10.41 -4.40
CA GLU A 191 13.78 9.72 -3.30
C GLU A 191 13.04 8.49 -3.81
N VAL A 192 12.83 7.52 -2.93
CA VAL A 192 11.98 6.35 -3.18
C VAL A 192 10.86 6.34 -2.15
N TRP A 193 9.63 6.12 -2.61
CA TRP A 193 8.44 6.10 -1.75
C TRP A 193 7.79 4.73 -1.78
N GLU A 194 7.45 4.21 -0.60
CA GLU A 194 6.63 3.01 -0.50
C GLU A 194 5.17 3.38 -0.80
N ILE A 195 4.65 2.81 -1.87
CA ILE A 195 3.28 3.03 -2.35
C ILE A 195 2.52 1.72 -2.31
N ARG A 196 1.29 1.80 -1.80
CA ARG A 196 0.35 0.68 -1.81
C ARG A 196 -0.82 0.95 -2.73
N GLY A 197 -1.38 -0.10 -3.30
CA GLY A 197 -2.59 -0.03 -4.09
C GLY A 197 -3.52 -1.20 -3.80
N ALA A 198 -4.71 -1.15 -4.41
CA ALA A 198 -5.66 -2.24 -4.33
C ALA A 198 -5.33 -3.33 -5.36
N ASP A 199 -5.16 -2.94 -6.62
CA ASP A 199 -4.98 -3.83 -7.76
C ASP A 199 -4.03 -3.21 -8.79
N LEU A 200 -3.44 -4.04 -9.64
CA LEU A 200 -2.73 -3.64 -10.85
C LEU A 200 -3.66 -3.76 -12.07
N THR A 201 -3.58 -2.78 -12.97
CA THR A 201 -4.46 -2.68 -14.15
C THR A 201 -3.69 -2.24 -15.38
N LEU A 202 -4.11 -2.68 -16.57
CA LEU A 202 -3.54 -2.20 -17.82
C LEU A 202 -3.93 -0.73 -18.05
N SER A 203 -2.93 0.12 -18.26
CA SER A 203 -3.10 1.56 -18.42
C SER A 203 -2.64 2.03 -19.80
N PRO A 204 -3.44 2.87 -20.50
CA PRO A 204 -3.04 3.48 -21.75
C PRO A 204 -2.10 4.69 -21.56
N LYS A 205 -1.89 5.18 -20.32
CA LYS A 205 -1.09 6.38 -20.04
C LYS A 205 0.25 6.09 -19.36
N HIS A 206 0.29 4.99 -18.61
CA HIS A 206 1.44 4.57 -17.85
C HIS A 206 2.21 3.52 -18.64
N ARG A 207 3.53 3.53 -18.46
CA ARG A 207 4.49 2.81 -19.32
C ARG A 207 5.26 1.73 -18.56
N ALA A 208 5.09 1.64 -17.23
CA ALA A 208 5.67 0.57 -16.43
C ALA A 208 5.34 -0.80 -17.02
N ALA A 209 6.38 -1.59 -17.33
CA ALA A 209 6.25 -2.92 -17.94
C ALA A 209 5.45 -2.94 -19.27
N ALA A 210 5.48 -1.85 -20.03
CA ALA A 210 4.86 -1.80 -21.36
C ALA A 210 5.49 -2.86 -22.28
N GLY A 211 4.66 -3.57 -23.06
CA GLY A 211 5.10 -4.68 -23.90
C GLY A 211 5.12 -6.05 -23.19
N ALA A 212 5.14 -6.09 -21.86
CA ALA A 212 5.22 -7.36 -21.12
C ALA A 212 3.92 -8.16 -21.18
N ARG A 213 2.76 -7.50 -21.01
CA ARG A 213 1.42 -8.15 -21.03
C ARG A 213 0.45 -7.56 -22.05
N HIS A 214 0.82 -6.43 -22.63
CA HIS A 214 0.07 -5.79 -23.70
C HIS A 214 1.05 -5.01 -24.58
N GLU A 215 0.87 -5.08 -25.90
CA GLU A 215 1.80 -4.50 -26.88
C GLU A 215 2.03 -2.99 -26.66
N GLU A 216 0.94 -2.23 -26.45
CA GLU A 216 1.02 -0.76 -26.33
C GLU A 216 0.86 -0.20 -24.90
N ARG A 217 0.26 -0.96 -23.98
CA ARG A 217 -0.15 -0.48 -22.65
C ARG A 217 0.81 -0.95 -21.57
N GLY A 218 1.15 -0.06 -20.65
CA GLY A 218 1.83 -0.44 -19.41
C GLY A 218 0.85 -0.87 -18.33
N ILE A 219 1.39 -1.10 -17.14
CA ILE A 219 0.67 -1.49 -15.93
C ILE A 219 0.61 -0.29 -14.99
N SER A 220 -0.52 -0.11 -14.31
CA SER A 220 -0.75 0.96 -13.35
C SER A 220 -1.41 0.48 -12.09
N LEU A 221 -1.06 1.12 -10.98
CA LEU A 221 -1.57 0.83 -9.66
C LEU A 221 -2.91 1.53 -9.41
N ARG A 222 -3.94 0.77 -9.03
CA ARG A 222 -5.27 1.26 -8.66
C ARG A 222 -5.31 1.69 -7.21
N PHE A 223 -5.89 2.86 -6.95
CA PHE A 223 -5.98 3.49 -5.63
C PHE A 223 -4.62 3.62 -4.91
N PRO A 224 -3.61 4.24 -5.56
CA PRO A 224 -2.30 4.41 -4.95
C PRO A 224 -2.38 5.29 -3.70
N ARG A 225 -1.73 4.82 -2.63
CA ARG A 225 -1.61 5.49 -1.35
C ARG A 225 -0.15 5.50 -0.94
N PHE A 226 0.35 6.69 -0.63
CA PHE A 226 1.64 6.85 0.01
C PHE A 226 1.63 6.27 1.42
N ILE A 227 2.71 5.57 1.78
CA ILE A 227 2.91 4.99 3.11
C ILE A 227 4.04 5.72 3.82
N ARG A 228 5.24 5.64 3.26
CA ARG A 228 6.45 6.25 3.84
C ARG A 228 7.48 6.53 2.75
N VAL A 229 8.48 7.32 3.11
CA VAL A 229 9.71 7.47 2.31
C VAL A 229 10.65 6.32 2.70
N ARG A 230 11.36 5.79 1.71
CA ARG A 230 12.40 4.78 1.86
C ARG A 230 13.74 5.47 1.82
N ASP A 231 14.18 5.95 2.98
CA ASP A 231 15.50 6.58 3.13
C ASP A 231 16.65 5.55 3.02
N ASP A 232 16.31 4.26 3.08
CA ASP A 232 17.19 3.11 2.92
C ASP A 232 17.45 2.71 1.45
N LYS A 233 16.78 3.35 0.49
CA LYS A 233 16.87 3.02 -0.94
C LYS A 233 17.23 4.21 -1.80
N ASN A 234 18.10 3.99 -2.79
CA ASN A 234 18.36 4.97 -3.84
C ASN A 234 17.33 4.81 -4.97
N ALA A 235 17.22 5.83 -5.83
CA ALA A 235 16.26 5.82 -6.93
C ALA A 235 16.44 4.62 -7.90
N GLU A 236 17.66 4.12 -8.03
CA GLU A 236 18.00 2.94 -8.83
C GLU A 236 17.62 1.61 -8.14
N ASP A 237 17.39 1.62 -6.82
CA ASP A 237 16.95 0.47 -6.01
C ASP A 237 15.41 0.36 -5.92
N ALA A 238 14.70 1.19 -6.69
CA ALA A 238 13.25 1.17 -6.78
C ALA A 238 12.74 -0.12 -7.43
N SER A 239 11.45 -0.42 -7.24
CA SER A 239 10.80 -1.56 -7.89
C SER A 239 10.95 -1.47 -9.40
N GLY A 240 11.15 -2.64 -10.02
CA GLY A 240 11.39 -2.78 -11.46
C GLY A 240 10.18 -3.22 -12.28
N PRO A 241 10.23 -3.11 -13.62
CA PRO A 241 9.12 -3.52 -14.49
C PRO A 241 8.82 -5.02 -14.42
N GLU A 242 9.84 -5.87 -14.21
CA GLU A 242 9.64 -7.32 -14.07
C GLU A 242 8.85 -7.67 -12.80
N GLU A 243 9.15 -7.02 -11.68
CA GLU A 243 8.43 -7.16 -10.42
C GLU A 243 6.95 -6.78 -10.60
N VAL A 244 6.69 -5.66 -11.27
CA VAL A 244 5.33 -5.22 -11.59
C VAL A 244 4.59 -6.22 -12.46
N ALA A 245 5.25 -6.78 -13.47
CA ALA A 245 4.65 -7.80 -14.36
C ALA A 245 4.34 -9.09 -13.59
N SER A 246 5.23 -9.53 -12.70
CA SER A 246 5.04 -10.70 -11.84
C SER A 246 3.83 -10.51 -10.90
N LEU A 247 3.74 -9.37 -10.22
CA LEU A 247 2.60 -9.04 -9.36
C LEU A 247 1.28 -8.99 -10.14
N PHE A 248 1.31 -8.46 -11.36
CA PHE A 248 0.13 -8.43 -12.23
C PHE A 248 -0.34 -9.84 -12.61
N ASP A 249 0.57 -10.74 -12.94
CA ASP A 249 0.24 -12.14 -13.27
C ASP A 249 -0.28 -12.90 -12.07
N ALA A 250 0.36 -12.74 -10.91
CA ALA A 250 -0.13 -13.32 -9.67
C ALA A 250 -1.56 -12.86 -9.37
N GLN A 251 -1.90 -11.60 -9.71
CA GLN A 251 -3.26 -11.10 -9.62
C GLN A 251 -4.20 -11.73 -10.67
N GLN A 252 -3.80 -11.84 -11.93
CA GLN A 252 -4.64 -12.46 -12.97
C GLN A 252 -4.93 -13.93 -12.67
N SER A 253 -3.93 -14.68 -12.22
CA SER A 253 -4.09 -16.08 -11.82
C SER A 253 -5.16 -16.27 -10.73
N ARG A 254 -5.28 -15.31 -9.79
CA ARG A 254 -6.38 -15.30 -8.80
C ARG A 254 -7.74 -15.12 -9.46
N TYR A 255 -7.87 -14.18 -10.40
CA TYR A 255 -9.13 -13.99 -11.15
C TYR A 255 -9.53 -15.22 -11.97
N ASP A 256 -8.56 -15.98 -12.47
CA ASP A 256 -8.79 -17.22 -13.23
C ASP A 256 -9.02 -18.45 -12.32
N GLY A 257 -8.95 -18.29 -11.00
CA GLY A 257 -9.11 -19.38 -10.02
C GLY A 257 -7.94 -20.36 -9.97
N GLN A 258 -6.76 -19.94 -10.46
CA GLN A 258 -5.51 -20.71 -10.47
C GLN A 258 -4.47 -20.17 -9.47
N GLY A 259 -4.81 -19.08 -8.77
CA GLY A 259 -3.92 -18.43 -7.81
C GLY A 259 -3.68 -19.26 -6.55
N GLU A 260 -2.55 -19.02 -5.90
CA GLU A 260 -2.26 -19.61 -4.59
C GLU A 260 -3.18 -19.05 -3.51
N SER A 261 -3.62 -19.93 -2.61
CA SER A 261 -4.51 -19.57 -1.51
C SER A 261 -3.91 -18.48 -0.63
N ALA A 262 -4.73 -17.52 -0.23
CA ALA A 262 -4.40 -16.42 0.66
C ALA A 262 -3.83 -16.90 1.99
N THR A 263 -4.27 -18.06 2.47
CA THR A 263 -3.74 -18.70 3.69
C THR A 263 -2.28 -19.06 3.54
N ARG A 264 -1.88 -19.61 2.39
CA ARG A 264 -0.50 -20.01 2.12
C ARG A 264 0.41 -18.78 2.00
N ARG A 265 -0.04 -17.75 1.28
CA ARG A 265 0.69 -16.49 1.12
C ARG A 265 0.93 -15.79 2.45
N LEU A 266 -0.06 -15.80 3.34
CA LEU A 266 0.10 -15.27 4.70
C LEU A 266 1.16 -16.04 5.50
N ALA A 267 1.21 -17.37 5.37
CA ALA A 267 2.19 -18.18 6.06
C ALA A 267 3.61 -17.97 5.52
N GLU A 268 3.76 -17.84 4.20
CA GLU A 268 5.04 -17.54 3.56
C GLU A 268 5.54 -16.14 3.95
N GLN A 269 4.67 -15.13 3.95
CA GLN A 269 5.05 -13.78 4.41
C GLN A 269 5.46 -13.78 5.87
N ALA A 270 4.70 -14.45 6.75
CA ALA A 270 5.04 -14.55 8.17
C ALA A 270 6.37 -15.28 8.40
N ALA A 271 6.73 -16.24 7.54
CA ALA A 271 8.03 -16.91 7.61
C ALA A 271 9.17 -15.97 7.20
N LEU A 272 8.99 -15.19 6.13
CA LEU A 272 9.96 -14.18 5.68
C LEU A 272 10.17 -13.08 6.73
N ASP A 273 9.09 -12.56 7.31
CA ASP A 273 9.15 -11.55 8.37
C ASP A 273 9.90 -12.09 9.60
N ALA A 274 9.66 -13.36 9.97
CA ALA A 274 10.37 -14.01 11.08
C ALA A 274 11.84 -14.35 10.79
N GLU A 275 12.26 -14.39 9.52
CA GLU A 275 13.66 -14.50 9.14
C GLU A 275 14.35 -13.13 9.15
N ALA A 276 13.68 -12.08 8.67
CA ALA A 276 14.20 -10.70 8.72
C ALA A 276 14.45 -10.22 10.16
N ASP A 277 13.54 -10.53 11.09
CA ASP A 277 13.71 -10.21 12.52
C ASP A 277 14.92 -10.93 13.17
N LYS A 278 15.40 -12.04 12.58
CA LYS A 278 16.60 -12.75 13.08
C LYS A 278 17.89 -12.15 12.57
N ASP A 279 17.91 -11.63 11.35
CA ASP A 279 19.08 -10.96 10.77
C ASP A 279 19.34 -9.59 11.44
N GLU A 280 18.29 -8.88 11.88
CA GLU A 280 18.48 -7.64 12.65
C GLU A 280 19.01 -7.89 14.08
N GLY A 281 18.82 -9.10 14.62
CA GLY A 281 19.23 -9.48 15.98
C GLY A 281 20.69 -9.95 16.14
N ASP A 282 21.44 -10.13 15.04
CA ASP A 282 22.81 -10.69 15.07
C ASP A 282 23.91 -9.62 14.84
N SER A 283 23.58 -8.33 14.97
CA SER A 283 24.53 -7.23 14.73
C SER A 283 25.12 -6.56 15.97
N ASP A 284 24.79 -7.04 17.19
CA ASP A 284 25.20 -6.43 18.46
C ASP A 284 26.01 -7.37 19.40
N GLU A 285 26.85 -8.26 18.87
CA GLU A 285 27.91 -8.91 19.66
C GLU A 285 29.19 -9.04 18.83
N ASP A 286 30.04 -8.00 18.83
CA ASP A 286 31.51 -8.12 18.82
C ASP A 286 32.19 -6.74 18.64
N ASP A 287 32.37 -5.97 19.73
CA ASP A 287 33.63 -5.24 19.94
C ASP A 287 33.79 -4.78 21.40
N ASN A 288 34.32 -5.64 22.26
CA ASN A 288 34.90 -5.19 23.52
C ASN A 288 36.22 -5.90 23.78
N GLY A 289 37.31 -5.32 23.27
CA GLY A 289 38.65 -5.85 23.49
C GLY A 289 39.75 -4.92 22.99
N GLY A 290 39.88 -3.75 23.59
CA GLY A 290 40.95 -2.80 23.23
C GLY A 290 41.40 -1.90 24.38
N ASP A 291 42.03 -2.47 25.40
CA ASP A 291 42.81 -1.73 26.40
C ASP A 291 43.86 -0.84 25.71
N ARG A 292 43.73 0.49 25.86
CA ARG A 292 44.83 1.44 25.71
C ARG A 292 44.72 2.47 26.83
N GLU A 293 45.48 2.26 27.90
CA GLU A 293 45.84 3.29 28.86
C GLU A 293 46.56 4.43 28.12
N ALA A 294 45.89 5.59 28.04
CA ALA A 294 46.53 6.85 27.69
C ALA A 294 46.89 7.58 28.99
N VAL A 295 48.18 7.52 29.34
CA VAL A 295 48.80 8.41 30.34
C VAL A 295 48.81 9.83 29.75
N PHE A 296 48.15 10.77 30.41
CA PHE A 296 48.22 12.20 30.09
C PHE A 296 48.84 12.91 31.29
N ASP A 297 50.09 13.35 31.12
CA ASP A 297 50.82 14.21 32.04
C ASP A 297 50.09 15.56 32.20
N GLY A 298 49.94 16.00 33.45
CA GLY A 298 49.44 17.33 33.78
C GLY A 298 50.59 18.32 33.87
N ASP A 299 50.57 19.34 33.01
CA ASP A 299 51.39 20.55 33.17
C ASP A 299 50.79 21.41 34.29
N GLU A 300 51.56 21.63 35.36
CA GLU A 300 51.30 22.61 36.43
C GLU A 300 51.73 24.02 35.99
N GLU A 301 50.83 24.98 36.23
CA GLU A 301 51.02 26.42 36.04
C GLU A 301 51.56 27.08 37.34
N GLU A 302 52.56 27.96 37.18
CA GLU A 302 53.00 29.05 38.06
C GLU A 302 52.62 29.06 39.57
N ARG A 303 53.59 28.80 40.45
CA ARG A 303 54.24 29.78 41.37
C ARG A 303 55.22 29.15 42.35
#